data_AF-A0A958Y0H7-F1
#
_entry.id   AF-A0A958Y0H7-F1
#
_cell.length_a   1.000
_cell.length_b   1.000
_cell.length_c   1.000
_cell.angle_alpha   90.00
_cell.angle_beta   90.00
_cell.angle_gamma   90.00
#
_symmetry.space_group_name_H-M   'P 1'
#
loop_
_entity.id
_entity.type
_entity.pdbx_description
1 polymer ?
#
loop_
_entity_poly.entity_id
_entity_poly.type
_entity_poly.pdbx_seq_one_letter_code
_entity_poly.pdbx_strand_id
1 'polypeptide(L)'
;MFIPKQHQRERARKYPVRFPVSGRMLFSLALSAALLLFISSCGTEQSQLSISQDKLVEVLIDVHIAEAAAQTLRGATKDSVINAYYDQIFEIHGLNREEFETSMELLRTDPKRMEKLYAKVMEEMERQDVEDKE
;
A
#
# COMPACT_ATOMS: atom_id res chain seq x y z
N MET A 1 30.13 -30.92 73.02
CA MET A 1 30.83 -31.17 71.75
C MET A 1 29.77 -31.11 70.63
N PHE A 2 30.01 -30.31 69.58
CA PHE A 2 29.31 -30.25 68.27
C PHE A 2 27.94 -29.52 68.11
N ILE A 3 28.03 -28.23 67.72
CA ILE A 3 27.51 -27.49 66.54
C ILE A 3 26.16 -27.92 65.87
N PRO A 4 25.34 -26.94 65.39
CA PRO A 4 23.88 -27.02 65.32
C PRO A 4 23.32 -27.45 63.96
N LYS A 5 22.07 -27.93 63.93
CA LYS A 5 21.32 -28.16 62.69
C LYS A 5 20.41 -26.98 62.36
N GLN A 6 20.91 -26.20 61.40
CA GLN A 6 20.17 -25.37 60.45
C GLN A 6 18.91 -26.09 59.96
N HIS A 7 17.73 -25.61 60.36
CA HIS A 7 16.46 -25.99 59.76
C HIS A 7 15.99 -24.85 58.85
N GLN A 8 16.33 -25.02 57.59
CA GLN A 8 15.74 -24.46 56.39
C GLN A 8 14.27 -24.05 56.58
N ARG A 9 13.91 -22.79 56.28
CA ARG A 9 12.78 -22.40 55.41
C ARG A 9 12.97 -20.97 54.88
N GLU A 10 13.30 -20.89 53.60
CA GLU A 10 12.68 -19.96 52.65
C GLU A 10 12.53 -18.49 53.09
N ARG A 11 13.60 -17.69 52.92
CA ARG A 11 13.47 -16.24 52.71
C ARG A 11 14.19 -15.81 51.44
N ALA A 12 13.83 -16.46 50.34
CA ALA A 12 13.95 -15.85 49.02
C ALA A 12 12.78 -14.86 48.85
N ARG A 13 13.07 -13.69 48.28
CA ARG A 13 12.17 -12.59 47.89
C ARG A 13 11.74 -11.62 48.99
N LYS A 14 12.65 -10.69 49.34
CA LYS A 14 12.24 -9.39 49.87
C LYS A 14 13.24 -8.27 49.55
N TYR A 15 13.47 -8.02 48.27
CA TYR A 15 13.99 -6.74 47.83
C TYR A 15 12.87 -5.99 47.11
N PRO A 16 12.22 -5.00 47.73
CA PRO A 16 11.47 -4.02 46.97
C PRO A 16 12.49 -3.12 46.27
N VAL A 17 12.67 -3.29 44.96
CA VAL A 17 13.47 -2.34 44.16
C VAL A 17 12.64 -1.07 44.04
N ARG A 18 12.84 -0.15 44.99
CA ARG A 18 12.14 1.13 45.03
C ARG A 18 12.97 2.13 44.25
N PHE A 19 12.71 2.27 42.95
CA PHE A 19 13.35 3.27 42.11
C PHE A 19 12.76 4.66 42.42
N PRO A 20 13.57 5.65 42.86
CA PRO A 20 13.11 7.02 43.00
C PRO A 20 13.11 7.67 41.62
N VAL A 21 11.98 7.68 40.94
CA VAL A 21 11.84 8.43 39.68
C VAL A 21 11.67 9.90 40.07
N SER A 22 12.74 10.70 39.89
CA SER A 22 12.72 12.14 40.18
C SER A 22 11.63 12.85 39.37
N GLY A 23 11.01 13.90 39.94
CA GLY A 23 9.92 14.64 39.26
C GLY A 23 10.30 15.17 37.87
N ARG A 24 11.59 15.40 37.63
CA ARG A 24 12.15 15.79 36.32
C ARG A 24 12.13 14.62 35.32
N MET A 25 12.39 13.39 35.77
CA MET A 25 12.26 12.17 34.94
C MET A 25 10.80 11.88 34.58
N LEU A 26 9.86 12.11 35.50
CA LEU A 26 8.42 11.95 35.21
C LEU A 26 7.93 12.97 34.18
N PHE A 27 8.41 14.22 34.25
CA PHE A 27 8.12 15.24 33.22
C PHE A 27 8.71 14.89 31.86
N SER A 28 9.95 14.38 31.80
CA SER A 28 10.58 13.96 30.54
C SER A 28 9.92 12.72 29.92
N LEU A 29 9.49 11.75 30.74
CA LEU A 29 8.70 10.59 30.29
C LEU A 29 7.30 10.98 29.83
N ALA A 30 6.67 11.96 30.48
CA ALA A 30 5.37 12.49 30.04
C ALA A 30 5.50 13.26 28.72
N LEU A 31 6.57 14.04 28.54
CA LEU A 31 6.82 14.80 27.30
C LEU A 31 7.15 13.88 26.12
N SER A 32 7.93 12.82 26.34
CA SER A 32 8.21 11.83 25.29
C SER A 32 6.98 10.98 24.95
N ALA A 33 6.16 10.60 25.94
CA ALA A 33 4.90 9.91 25.71
C ALA A 33 3.88 10.79 24.96
N ALA A 34 3.81 12.09 25.27
CA ALA A 34 2.96 13.03 24.53
C ALA A 34 3.41 13.21 23.07
N LEU A 35 4.73 13.20 22.80
CA LEU A 35 5.27 13.28 21.45
C LEU A 35 4.94 12.03 20.61
N LEU A 36 4.83 10.85 21.24
CA LEU A 36 4.43 9.61 20.58
C LEU A 36 2.92 9.55 20.23
N LEU A 37 2.07 10.37 20.85
CA LEU A 37 0.64 10.41 20.55
C LEU A 37 0.30 11.24 19.29
N PHE A 38 1.20 12.11 18.83
CA PHE A 38 0.95 12.98 17.66
C PHE A 38 1.12 12.30 16.28
N ILE A 39 1.69 11.09 16.23
CA ILE A 39 1.94 10.37 14.96
C ILE A 39 0.78 9.45 14.53
N SER A 40 -0.32 9.40 15.28
CA SER A 40 -1.45 8.49 15.01
C SER A 40 -2.68 9.17 14.41
N SER A 41 -2.49 10.08 13.45
CA SER A 41 -3.63 10.64 12.70
C SER A 41 -3.36 10.69 11.20
N CYS A 42 -3.20 9.51 10.60
CA CYS A 42 -3.43 9.33 9.18
C CYS A 42 -4.85 8.76 9.03
N GLY A 43 -5.84 9.65 9.03
CA GLY A 43 -7.20 9.29 8.62
C GLY A 43 -7.22 9.14 7.11
N THR A 44 -7.47 7.92 6.61
CA THR A 44 -7.62 7.67 5.17
C THR A 44 -9.00 8.15 4.75
N GLU A 45 -9.10 9.41 4.35
CA GLU A 45 -10.21 9.87 3.50
C GLU A 45 -10.16 9.04 2.22
N GLN A 46 -11.14 8.16 2.03
CA GLN A 46 -11.15 7.21 0.92
C GLN A 46 -11.54 7.96 -0.36
N SER A 47 -10.53 8.47 -1.06
CA SER A 47 -10.71 9.21 -2.30
C SER A 47 -11.45 8.39 -3.35
N GLN A 48 -12.52 8.96 -3.89
CA GLN A 48 -13.33 8.34 -4.92
C GLN A 48 -12.63 8.46 -6.27
N LEU A 49 -12.58 7.37 -7.04
CA LEU A 49 -12.05 7.41 -8.40
C LEU A 49 -13.04 8.13 -9.32
N SER A 50 -12.52 8.97 -10.22
CA SER A 50 -13.33 9.58 -11.29
C SER A 50 -13.82 8.53 -12.29
N ILE A 51 -12.98 7.51 -12.54
CA ILE A 51 -13.26 6.43 -13.48
C ILE A 51 -13.83 5.22 -12.73
N SER A 52 -14.88 4.61 -13.29
CA SER A 52 -15.43 3.36 -12.74
C SER A 52 -14.40 2.22 -12.85
N GLN A 53 -14.52 1.23 -11.96
CA GLN A 53 -13.57 0.12 -11.95
C GLN A 53 -13.63 -0.69 -13.26
N ASP A 54 -14.82 -0.93 -13.79
CA ASP A 54 -14.98 -1.73 -15.01
C ASP A 54 -14.44 -0.98 -16.24
N LYS A 55 -14.65 0.34 -16.33
CA LYS A 55 -14.03 1.18 -17.38
C LYS A 55 -12.50 1.21 -17.27
N LEU A 56 -11.95 1.23 -16.05
CA LEU A 56 -10.50 1.09 -15.85
C LEU A 56 -9.97 -0.27 -16.30
N VAL A 57 -10.74 -1.35 -16.12
CA VAL A 57 -10.34 -2.68 -16.61
C VAL A 57 -10.21 -2.65 -18.13
N GLU A 58 -11.23 -2.19 -18.85
CA GLU A 58 -11.23 -2.11 -20.32
C GLU A 58 -10.04 -1.28 -20.85
N VAL A 59 -9.79 -0.11 -20.26
CA VAL A 59 -8.69 0.78 -20.65
C VAL A 59 -7.33 0.14 -20.39
N LEU A 60 -7.16 -0.53 -19.25
CA LEU A 60 -5.88 -1.15 -18.90
C LEU A 60 -5.54 -2.34 -19.79
N ILE A 61 -6.55 -3.08 -20.28
CA ILE A 61 -6.37 -4.13 -21.28
C ILE A 61 -5.79 -3.54 -22.56
N ASP A 62 -6.41 -2.49 -23.09
CA ASP A 62 -5.93 -1.83 -24.32
C ASP A 62 -4.53 -1.22 -24.14
N VAL A 63 -4.26 -0.63 -22.97
CA VAL A 63 -2.92 -0.14 -22.63
C VAL A 63 -1.89 -1.27 -22.67
N HIS A 64 -2.19 -2.43 -22.09
CA HIS A 64 -1.28 -3.58 -22.10
C HIS A 64 -1.05 -4.12 -23.52
N ILE A 65 -2.08 -4.18 -24.35
CA ILE A 65 -1.97 -4.56 -25.76
C ILE A 65 -1.09 -3.57 -26.52
N ALA A 66 -1.29 -2.27 -26.34
CA ALA A 66 -0.50 -1.22 -26.97
C ALA A 66 0.98 -1.26 -26.55
N GLU A 67 1.25 -1.48 -25.26
CA GLU A 67 2.61 -1.65 -24.76
C GLU A 67 3.30 -2.90 -25.33
N ALA A 68 2.58 -4.02 -25.42
CA ALA A 68 3.07 -5.25 -26.02
C ALA A 68 3.38 -5.06 -27.53
N ALA A 69 2.53 -4.34 -28.26
CA ALA A 69 2.75 -4.02 -29.67
C ALA A 69 4.00 -3.15 -29.88
N ALA A 70 4.30 -2.25 -28.95
CA ALA A 70 5.46 -1.36 -29.01
C ALA A 70 6.74 -1.95 -28.34
N GLN A 71 6.70 -3.19 -27.82
CA GLN A 71 7.79 -3.74 -27.00
C GLN A 71 9.15 -3.80 -27.71
N THR A 72 9.15 -3.95 -29.05
CA THR A 72 10.35 -4.07 -29.87
C THR A 72 10.96 -2.72 -30.23
N LEU A 73 10.21 -1.62 -30.08
CA LEU A 73 10.66 -0.27 -30.33
C LEU A 73 11.57 0.23 -29.21
N ARG A 74 12.42 1.22 -29.50
CA ARG A 74 13.36 1.80 -28.53
C ARG A 74 13.49 3.31 -28.66
N GLY A 75 13.91 3.95 -27.57
CA GLY A 75 14.20 5.39 -27.51
C GLY A 75 13.01 6.25 -27.94
N ALA A 76 13.31 7.41 -28.53
CA ALA A 76 12.31 8.39 -28.93
C ALA A 76 11.20 7.84 -29.85
N THR A 77 11.50 6.83 -30.67
CA THR A 77 10.49 6.17 -31.51
C THR A 77 9.46 5.44 -30.66
N LYS A 78 9.91 4.69 -29.63
CA LYS A 78 8.99 4.02 -28.70
C LYS A 78 8.13 5.05 -27.98
N ASP A 79 8.75 6.10 -27.44
CA ASP A 79 8.04 7.13 -26.68
C ASP A 79 6.95 7.80 -27.54
N SER A 80 7.28 8.13 -28.80
CA SER A 80 6.34 8.75 -29.74
C SER A 80 5.17 7.81 -30.06
N VAL A 81 5.44 6.53 -30.31
CA VAL A 81 4.40 5.53 -30.64
C VAL A 81 3.50 5.25 -29.44
N ILE A 82 4.08 5.05 -28.25
CA ILE A 82 3.32 4.83 -27.02
C ILE A 82 2.41 6.03 -26.73
N ASN A 83 2.92 7.25 -26.85
CA ASN A 83 2.08 8.44 -26.63
C ASN A 83 0.89 8.49 -27.59
N ALA A 84 1.11 8.20 -28.87
CA ALA A 84 0.03 8.14 -29.86
C ALA A 84 -0.99 7.05 -29.55
N TYR A 85 -0.57 5.88 -29.07
CA TYR A 85 -1.48 4.82 -28.63
C TYR A 85 -2.31 5.24 -27.42
N TYR A 86 -1.69 5.84 -26.41
CA TYR A 86 -2.42 6.32 -25.23
C TYR A 86 -3.47 7.37 -25.61
N ASP A 87 -3.13 8.30 -26.49
CA ASP A 87 -4.08 9.33 -26.96
C ASP A 87 -5.29 8.67 -27.67
N GLN A 88 -5.05 7.67 -28.51
CA GLN A 88 -6.12 6.91 -29.19
C GLN A 88 -6.97 6.10 -28.21
N ILE A 89 -6.35 5.41 -27.26
CA ILE A 89 -7.08 4.64 -26.23
C ILE A 89 -7.99 5.57 -25.44
N PHE A 90 -7.49 6.73 -25.01
CA PHE A 90 -8.30 7.70 -24.28
C PHE A 90 -9.45 8.25 -25.12
N GLU A 91 -9.25 8.46 -26.42
CA GLU A 91 -10.32 8.85 -27.35
C GLU A 91 -11.39 7.76 -27.48
N ILE A 92 -10.99 6.51 -27.71
CA ILE A 92 -11.90 5.35 -27.84
C ILE A 92 -12.76 5.18 -26.59
N HIS A 93 -12.15 5.32 -25.41
CA HIS A 93 -12.84 5.17 -24.12
C HIS A 93 -13.53 6.44 -23.64
N GLY A 94 -13.41 7.57 -24.35
CA GLY A 94 -13.93 8.87 -23.91
C GLY A 94 -13.41 9.23 -22.51
N LEU A 95 -12.09 9.22 -22.34
CA LEU A 95 -11.40 9.54 -21.09
C LEU A 95 -10.47 10.73 -21.27
N ASN A 96 -10.34 11.54 -20.22
CA ASN A 96 -9.25 12.50 -20.13
C ASN A 96 -8.01 11.82 -19.52
N ARG A 97 -6.83 12.12 -20.08
CA ARG A 97 -5.52 11.70 -19.55
C ARG A 97 -5.38 12.01 -18.06
N GLU A 98 -5.79 13.21 -17.63
CA GLU A 98 -5.70 13.64 -16.22
C GLU A 98 -6.57 12.77 -15.30
N GLU A 99 -7.76 12.35 -15.76
CA GLU A 99 -8.64 11.47 -14.98
C GLU A 99 -8.02 10.09 -14.79
N PHE A 100 -7.36 9.58 -15.83
CA PHE A 100 -6.65 8.31 -15.77
C PHE A 100 -5.44 8.40 -14.84
N GLU A 101 -4.59 9.41 -15.02
CA GLU A 101 -3.39 9.64 -14.20
C GLU A 101 -3.75 9.80 -12.72
N THR A 102 -4.74 10.64 -12.41
CA THR A 102 -5.26 10.83 -11.04
C THR A 102 -5.80 9.53 -10.47
N SER A 103 -6.56 8.76 -11.27
CA SER A 103 -7.10 7.47 -10.82
C SER A 103 -5.98 6.47 -10.49
N MET A 104 -4.92 6.43 -11.32
CA MET A 104 -3.75 5.59 -11.08
C MET A 104 -2.95 6.03 -9.86
N GLU A 105 -2.78 7.33 -9.63
CA GLU A 105 -2.16 7.85 -8.40
C GLU A 105 -2.93 7.46 -7.15
N LEU A 106 -4.25 7.60 -7.16
CA LEU A 106 -5.10 7.17 -6.03
C LEU A 106 -4.99 5.67 -5.78
N LEU A 107 -5.03 4.85 -6.84
CA LEU A 107 -4.89 3.40 -6.73
C LEU A 107 -3.53 2.99 -6.14
N ARG A 108 -2.45 3.73 -6.41
CA ARG A 108 -1.11 3.46 -5.83
C ARG A 108 -1.09 3.63 -4.30
N THR A 109 -2.00 4.42 -3.73
CA THR A 109 -2.10 4.62 -2.27
C THR A 109 -2.85 3.50 -1.55
N ASP A 110 -3.60 2.65 -2.28
CA ASP A 110 -4.35 1.51 -1.75
C ASP A 110 -3.96 0.21 -2.47
N PRO A 111 -2.92 -0.50 -1.97
CA PRO A 111 -2.43 -1.73 -2.60
C PRO A 111 -3.50 -2.82 -2.75
N LYS A 112 -4.46 -2.92 -1.82
CA LYS A 112 -5.53 -3.92 -1.89
C LYS A 112 -6.51 -3.61 -3.02
N ARG A 113 -6.82 -2.33 -3.23
CA ARG A 113 -7.66 -1.90 -4.35
C ARG A 113 -6.96 -2.11 -5.69
N MET A 114 -5.65 -1.84 -5.75
CA MET A 114 -4.84 -2.09 -6.93
C MET A 114 -4.77 -3.59 -7.29
N GLU A 115 -4.53 -4.46 -6.29
CA GLU A 115 -4.51 -5.92 -6.47
C GLU A 115 -5.84 -6.43 -7.05
N LYS A 116 -6.97 -5.97 -6.49
CA LYS A 116 -8.31 -6.34 -6.98
C LYS A 116 -8.57 -5.87 -8.41
N LEU A 117 -8.10 -4.67 -8.78
CA LEU A 117 -8.24 -4.17 -10.14
C LEU A 117 -7.46 -5.05 -11.12
N TYR A 118 -6.19 -5.32 -10.83
CA TYR A 118 -5.37 -6.16 -11.71
C TYR A 118 -5.85 -7.60 -11.80
N ALA A 119 -6.39 -8.18 -10.71
CA ALA A 119 -7.01 -9.50 -10.77
C ALA A 119 -8.16 -9.54 -11.81
N LYS A 120 -9.01 -8.50 -11.85
CA LYS A 120 -10.06 -8.39 -12.86
C LYS A 120 -9.52 -8.18 -14.27
N VAL A 121 -8.45 -7.39 -14.44
CA VAL A 121 -7.82 -7.20 -15.76
C VAL A 121 -7.35 -8.53 -16.32
N MET A 122 -6.67 -9.35 -15.50
CA MET A 122 -6.20 -10.67 -15.94
C MET A 122 -7.35 -11.62 -16.27
N GLU A 123 -8.39 -11.67 -15.43
CA GLU A 123 -9.58 -12.48 -15.66
C GLU A 123 -10.28 -12.12 -16.98
N GLU A 124 -10.39 -10.81 -17.27
CA GLU A 124 -11.03 -10.32 -18.49
C GLU A 124 -10.19 -10.59 -19.74
N MET A 125 -8.86 -10.43 -19.69
CA MET A 125 -7.96 -10.81 -20.79
C MET A 125 -8.04 -12.31 -21.10
N GLU A 126 -8.06 -13.15 -20.06
CA GLU A 126 -8.21 -14.60 -20.22
C GLU A 126 -9.55 -14.97 -20.87
N ARG A 127 -10.63 -14.24 -20.55
CA ARG A 127 -11.94 -14.46 -21.17
C ARG A 127 -11.92 -14.14 -22.66
N GLN A 128 -11.37 -12.97 -23.03
CA GLN A 128 -11.26 -12.55 -24.44
C GLN A 128 -10.39 -13.52 -25.26
N ASP A 129 -9.28 -14.00 -24.68
CA ASP A 129 -8.41 -15.00 -25.31
C ASP A 129 -9.09 -16.35 -25.59
N VAL A 130 -10.14 -16.70 -24.84
CA VAL A 130 -10.94 -17.92 -25.05
C VAL A 130 -11.99 -17.68 -26.12
N GLU A 131 -12.68 -16.54 -26.08
CA GLU A 131 -13.70 -16.15 -27.08
C GLU A 131 -13.09 -16.05 -28.49
N ASP A 132 -11.86 -15.54 -28.64
CA ASP A 132 -11.17 -15.45 -29.93
C ASP A 132 -10.76 -16.80 -30.55
N LYS A 133 -10.82 -17.90 -29.78
CA LYS A 133 -10.42 -19.24 -30.23
C LYS A 133 -11.60 -20.12 -30.68
N GLU A 134 -12.84 -19.68 -30.51
CA GLU A 134 -14.07 -20.38 -30.93
C GLU A 134 -14.59 -19.91 -32.30
#